data_AF-A0A926W625-F1
#
_entry.id   AF-A0A926W625-F1
#
_cell.length_a   1.000
_cell.length_b   1.000
_cell.length_c   1.000
_cell.angle_alpha   90.00
_cell.angle_beta   90.00
_cell.angle_gamma   90.00
#
_symmetry.space_group_name_H-M   'P 1'
#
loop_
_entity.id
_entity.type
_entity.pdbx_description
1 polymer ?
#
loop_
_entity_poly.entity_id
_entity_poly.type
_entity_poly.pdbx_seq_one_letter_code
_entity_poly.pdbx_strand_id
1 'polypeptide(L)' 'MKPFSPHRAGALLEPNDVIYMPGWSHCYRIVSAPFSRIHYLRWQGHLAAAPTDPQGYVTYRVQALGGQRVDQLVLRAF' A
#
# COMPACT_ATOMS: atom_id res chain seq x y z
N MET A 1 7.92 -11.62 19.98
CA MET A 1 7.81 -10.16 19.82
C MET A 1 8.78 -9.77 18.70
N LYS A 2 8.29 -9.42 17.50
CA LYS A 2 9.17 -9.15 16.33
C LYS A 2 9.79 -7.76 16.54
N PRO A 3 11.12 -7.59 16.38
CA PRO A 3 11.76 -6.29 16.63
C PRO A 3 11.30 -5.24 15.62
N PHE A 4 11.12 -4.00 16.09
CA PHE A 4 10.94 -2.82 15.26
C PHE A 4 12.15 -2.69 14.33
N SER A 5 11.94 -2.92 13.02
CA SER A 5 12.98 -2.69 12.02
C SER A 5 12.79 -1.26 11.50
N PRO A 6 13.75 -0.35 11.73
CA PRO A 6 13.69 0.97 11.10
C PRO A 6 13.79 0.76 9.59
N HIS A 7 12.69 1.02 8.89
CA HIS A 7 12.65 0.92 7.43
C HIS A 7 13.64 1.91 6.84
N ARG A 8 14.61 1.38 6.09
CA ARG A 8 15.51 2.21 5.29
C ARG A 8 14.66 2.94 4.24
N ALA A 9 14.85 4.25 4.12
CA ALA A 9 14.30 5.02 3.02
C ALA A 9 14.69 4.35 1.70
N GLY A 10 13.71 3.87 0.93
CA GLY A 10 13.93 3.15 -0.33
C GLY A 10 13.51 1.68 -0.34
N ALA A 11 13.27 1.05 0.82
CA ALA A 11 12.78 -0.33 0.87
C ALA A 11 11.24 -0.39 0.76
N LEU A 12 10.72 -1.43 0.10
CA LEU A 12 9.29 -1.75 0.13
C LEU A 12 8.88 -2.12 1.56
N LEU A 13 7.69 -1.70 1.95
CA LEU A 13 7.12 -2.08 3.25
C LEU A 13 6.60 -3.53 3.20
N GLU A 14 6.80 -4.23 4.30
CA GLU A 14 6.40 -5.59 4.57
C GLU A 14 5.12 -5.66 5.42
N PRO A 15 4.35 -6.76 5.34
CA PRO A 15 3.23 -6.98 6.24
C PRO A 15 3.63 -6.91 7.72
N ASN A 16 2.82 -6.20 8.50
CA ASN A 16 2.99 -5.85 9.93
C ASN A 16 3.92 -4.67 10.24
N ASP A 17 4.52 -4.04 9.24
CA ASP A 17 5.23 -2.80 9.49
C ASP A 17 4.29 -1.72 10.01
N VAL A 18 4.76 -0.95 10.97
CA VAL A 18 4.03 0.18 11.53
C VAL A 18 4.65 1.46 11.02
N ILE A 19 3.81 2.29 10.41
CA ILE A 19 4.19 3.57 9.84
C ILE A 19 3.36 4.70 10.45
N TYR A 20 3.98 5.89 10.46
CA TYR A 20 3.35 7.13 10.88
C TYR A 20 3.86 8.24 9.97
N MET A 21 2.96 9.09 9.46
CA MET A 21 3.32 10.22 8.61
C MET A 21 2.88 11.55 9.25
N PRO A 22 3.59 12.65 8.97
CA PRO A 22 3.18 13.98 9.41
C PRO A 22 1.74 14.29 9.00
N GLY A 23 0.93 14.76 9.95
CA GLY A 23 -0.48 15.09 9.73
C GLY A 23 -1.46 13.92 9.92
N TRP A 24 -0.98 12.71 10.21
CA TRP A 24 -1.86 11.59 10.55
C TRP A 24 -2.25 11.63 12.04
N SER A 25 -3.51 11.33 12.33
CA SER A 25 -4.01 11.20 13.70
C SER A 25 -3.71 9.84 14.34
N HIS A 26 -3.32 8.84 13.53
CA HIS A 26 -3.07 7.47 13.98
C HIS A 26 -1.84 6.88 13.30
N CYS A 27 -1.22 5.91 13.98
CA CYS A 27 -0.26 5.00 13.35
C CYS A 27 -1.02 3.93 12.57
N TYR A 28 -0.44 3.50 11.46
CA TYR A 28 -1.03 2.47 10.61
C TYR A 28 -0.10 1.26 10.50
N ARG A 29 -0.70 0.07 10.51
CA ARG A 29 -0.02 -1.19 10.22
C ARG A 29 -0.25 -1.59 8.77
N ILE A 30 0.79 -2.01 8.07
CA ILE A 30 0.70 -2.62 6.74
C ILE A 30 0.08 -4.02 6.89
N VAL A 31 -0.96 -4.31 6.11
CA VAL A 31 -1.69 -5.59 6.17
C VAL A 31 -1.65 -6.36 4.86
N SER A 32 -0.91 -5.87 3.86
CA SER A 32 -0.69 -6.56 2.59
C SER A 32 0.77 -6.46 2.14
N ALA A 33 1.20 -7.38 1.29
CA ALA A 33 2.36 -7.15 0.42
C ALA A 33 2.11 -5.93 -0.49
N PRO A 34 3.16 -5.31 -1.07
CA PRO A 34 3.01 -4.31 -2.12
C PRO A 34 2.27 -4.90 -3.33
N PHE A 35 1.35 -4.13 -3.90
CA PHE A 35 0.65 -4.53 -5.13
C PHE A 35 0.37 -3.34 -6.04
N SER A 36 0.12 -3.65 -7.31
CA SER A 36 -0.39 -2.69 -8.28
C SER A 36 -1.88 -2.92 -8.51
N ARG A 37 -2.65 -1.84 -8.57
CA ARG A 37 -4.06 -1.92 -8.95
C ARG A 37 -4.21 -2.05 -10.46
N ILE A 38 -5.06 -2.98 -10.89
CA ILE A 38 -5.36 -3.23 -12.29
C ILE A 38 -6.82 -2.85 -12.56
N HIS A 39 -7.06 -2.03 -13.57
CA HIS A 39 -8.41 -1.84 -14.12
C HIS A 39 -8.63 -2.74 -15.32
N TYR A 40 -9.82 -3.33 -15.37
CA TYR A 40 -10.29 -4.13 -16.48
C TYR A 40 -11.27 -3.31 -17.29
N LEU A 41 -11.02 -3.22 -18.59
CA LEU A 41 -11.86 -2.52 -19.55
C LEU A 41 -12.35 -3.53 -20.57
N ARG A 42 -13.67 -3.56 -20.80
CA ARG A 42 -14.27 -4.42 -21.81
C ARG A 42 -14.73 -3.58 -22.99
N TRP A 43 -14.22 -3.88 -24.18
CA TRP A 43 -14.58 -3.19 -25.41
C TRP A 43 -14.72 -4.17 -26.57
N GLN A 44 -15.87 -4.15 -27.25
CA GLN A 44 -16.20 -5.04 -28.38
C GLN A 44 -15.91 -6.53 -28.13
N GLY A 45 -16.15 -7.00 -26.90
CA GLY A 45 -15.89 -8.40 -26.51
C GLY A 45 -14.46 -8.69 -26.05
N HIS A 46 -13.52 -7.77 -26.26
CA HIS A 46 -12.15 -7.88 -25.78
C HIS A 46 -12.01 -7.36 -24.34
N LEU A 47 -11.18 -8.05 -23.53
CA LEU A 47 -10.81 -7.64 -22.19
C LEU A 47 -9.39 -7.07 -22.21
N ALA A 48 -9.27 -5.79 -21.87
CA ALA A 48 -8.00 -5.13 -21.65
C ALA A 48 -7.77 -4.94 -20.14
N ALA A 49 -6.51 -5.04 -19.71
CA ALA A 49 -6.09 -4.79 -18.34
C ALA A 49 -4.98 -3.74 -18.36
N ALA A 50 -5.06 -2.74 -17.46
CA ALA A 50 -4.03 -1.73 -17.33
C ALA A 50 -3.71 -1.46 -15.86
N PRO A 51 -2.41 -1.29 -15.51
CA PRO A 51 -2.03 -0.78 -14.20
C PRO A 51 -2.57 0.64 -14.03
N THR A 52 -3.01 0.96 -12.82
CA THR A 52 -3.64 2.25 -12.49
C THR A 52 -2.82 3.08 -11.52
N ASP A 53 -1.82 2.46 -10.89
CA ASP A 53 -0.91 3.20 -10.05
C ASP A 53 0.06 3.99 -10.94
N PRO A 54 0.34 5.27 -10.61
CA PRO A 54 1.28 6.07 -11.39
C PRO A 54 2.65 5.39 -11.45
N GLN A 55 3.42 5.70 -12.50
CA GLN A 55 4.76 5.12 -12.65
C GLN A 55 5.63 5.44 -11.42
N GLY A 56 6.28 4.41 -10.87
CA GLY A 56 7.08 4.53 -9.66
C GLY A 56 6.25 4.67 -8.39
N TYR A 57 4.98 4.25 -8.38
CA TYR A 57 4.17 4.14 -7.18
C TYR A 57 3.69 2.70 -6.96
N VAL A 58 3.41 2.39 -5.70
CA VAL A 58 2.94 1.09 -5.25
C VAL A 58 1.83 1.27 -4.22
N THR A 59 0.89 0.34 -4.21
CA THR A 59 -0.26 0.36 -3.31
C THR A 59 -0.07 -0.64 -2.18
N TYR A 60 -0.49 -0.23 -0.98
CA TYR A 60 -0.60 -1.06 0.21
C TYR A 60 -2.02 -1.00 0.78
N ARG A 61 -2.42 -2.07 1.48
CA ARG A 61 -3.53 -2.03 2.43
C ARG A 61 -2.99 -1.74 3.82
N VAL A 62 -3.62 -0.80 4.51
CA VAL A 62 -3.19 -0.35 5.83
C VAL A 62 -4.36 -0.34 6.79
N GLN A 63 -4.07 -0.53 8.08
CA GLN A 63 -5.07 -0.53 9.14
C GLN A 63 -4.59 0.36 10.27
N ALA A 64 -5.41 1.30 10.73
CA ALA A 64 -5.09 2.11 11.91
C ALA A 64 -4.93 1.20 13.14
N LEU A 65 -3.92 1.44 13.96
CA LEU A 65 -3.71 0.66 15.19
C LEU A 65 -4.92 0.81 16.12
N GLY A 66 -5.54 -0.31 16.50
CA GLY A 66 -6.75 -0.34 17.32
C GLY A 66 -8.06 -0.13 16.55
N GLY A 67 -8.00 0.23 15.27
CA GLY A 67 -9.17 0.28 14.38
C GLY A 67 -9.42 -1.03 13.66
N GLN A 68 -10.63 -1.24 13.13
CA GLN A 68 -10.95 -2.38 12.26
C GLN A 68 -10.95 -2.05 10.76
N ARG A 69 -10.92 -0.76 10.42
CA ARG A 69 -11.00 -0.30 9.03
C ARG A 69 -9.66 -0.50 8.33
N VAL A 70 -9.73 -1.08 7.12
CA VAL A 70 -8.61 -1.22 6.20
C VAL A 70 -8.74 -0.16 5.11
N ASP A 71 -7.75 0.71 5.00
CA ASP A 71 -7.66 1.76 4.00
C ASP A 71 -6.57 1.45 2.96
N GLN A 72 -6.53 2.26 1.90
CA GLN A 72 -5.53 2.17 0.85
C GLN A 72 -4.49 3.25 1.04
N LEU A 73 -3.22 2.87 0.93
CA LEU A 73 -2.08 3.80 0.93
C LEU A 73 -1.30 3.63 -0.37
N VAL A 74 -1.06 4.74 -1.08
CA VAL A 74 -0.25 4.76 -2.31
C VAL A 74 1.03 5.50 -2.02
N LEU A 75 2.17 4.83 -2.17
CA LEU A 75 3.51 5.37 -1.89
C LEU A 75 4.38 5.32 -3.14
N ARG A 76 5.33 6.24 -3.23
CA ARG A 76 6.33 6.24 -4.29
C ARG A 76 7.35 5.11 -4.01
N ALA A 77 7.53 4.21 -4.97
CA ALA A 77 8.65 3.29 -5.02
C ALA A 77 9.89 4.06 -5.50
N PHE A 78 11.00 3.92 -4.79
CA PHE A 78 12.26 4.62 -5.07
C PHE A 78 13.14 3.80 -6.02
#